data_AF-A0A4P9VTR3-F1
#
_entry.id   AF-A0A4P9VTR3-F1
#
_cell.length_a   1.000
_cell.length_b   1.000
_cell.length_c   1.000
_cell.angle_alpha   90.00
_cell.angle_beta   90.00
_cell.angle_gamma   90.00
#
_symmetry.space_group_name_H-M   'P 1'
#
loop_
_entity.id
_entity.type
_entity.pdbx_description
1 polymer ?
#
loop_
_entity_poly.entity_id
_entity_poly.type
_entity_poly.pdbx_seq_one_letter_code
_entity_poly.pdbx_strand_id
1 'polypeptide(L)'
;MEEAIRRDPDQQRDWVVLVDGETSQLASIEAELKAQSLDATVIVDFIHVLEYLWKAARCFYSLDTDEIEQWVKGRGLKILQGKCVDVAAGMRRRATVEGLSQDRRKAVDTCANYLQKYRDYLKYDRYLEKGYPIATGVIEGACRHLINDRLGITGARWRLSSAEAILKIRSIRSSGDFEAYWEFHKKNERVRNHTSLYAKSQLLEAA
;
A
#
# COMPACT_ATOMS: atom_id res chain seq x y z
N MET A 1 -8.29 -9.87 -7.93
CA MET A 1 -8.05 -10.65 -6.68
C MET A 1 -7.42 -12.03 -6.91
N GLU A 2 -7.24 -12.46 -8.16
CA GLU A 2 -6.72 -13.81 -8.52
C GLU A 2 -5.40 -14.19 -7.84
N GLU A 3 -4.41 -13.29 -7.78
CA GLU A 3 -3.12 -13.61 -7.14
C GLU A 3 -3.23 -13.81 -5.63
N ALA A 4 -4.14 -13.11 -4.95
CA ALA A 4 -4.40 -13.32 -3.53
C ALA A 4 -5.04 -14.69 -3.29
N ILE A 5 -6.05 -15.05 -4.09
CA ILE A 5 -6.67 -16.40 -4.07
C ILE A 5 -5.63 -17.48 -4.36
N ARG A 6 -4.77 -17.28 -5.35
CA ARG A 6 -3.72 -18.26 -5.69
C ARG A 6 -2.75 -18.49 -4.52
N ARG A 7 -2.49 -17.49 -3.70
CA ARG A 7 -1.57 -17.57 -2.55
C ARG A 7 -2.22 -18.11 -1.29
N ASP A 8 -3.52 -17.90 -1.11
CA ASP A 8 -4.30 -18.37 0.03
C ASP A 8 -5.65 -18.95 -0.45
N PRO A 9 -5.63 -20.11 -1.14
CA PRO A 9 -6.81 -20.65 -1.80
C PRO A 9 -7.91 -21.06 -0.81
N ASP A 10 -7.51 -21.43 0.41
CA ASP A 10 -8.41 -21.83 1.49
C ASP A 10 -8.85 -20.65 2.38
N GLN A 11 -8.41 -19.42 2.08
CA GLN A 11 -8.73 -18.19 2.81
C GLN A 11 -8.45 -18.31 4.32
N GLN A 12 -7.29 -18.85 4.69
CA GLN A 12 -6.90 -19.06 6.09
C GLN A 12 -6.27 -17.82 6.73
N ARG A 13 -5.96 -16.79 5.94
CA ARG A 13 -5.33 -15.55 6.41
C ARG A 13 -6.33 -14.40 6.38
N ASP A 14 -6.13 -13.44 7.28
CA ASP A 14 -6.81 -12.14 7.18
C ASP A 14 -6.28 -11.37 5.97
N TRP A 15 -7.16 -11.05 5.02
CA TRP A 15 -6.78 -10.25 3.85
C TRP A 15 -6.95 -8.77 4.17
N VAL A 16 -5.91 -7.99 3.82
CA VAL A 16 -5.90 -6.54 4.00
C VAL A 16 -5.63 -5.88 2.67
N VAL A 17 -6.48 -4.92 2.30
CA VAL A 17 -6.34 -4.12 1.09
C VAL A 17 -6.11 -2.67 1.50
N LEU A 18 -4.90 -2.18 1.28
CA LEU A 18 -4.52 -0.80 1.56
C LEU A 18 -4.71 0.08 0.32
N VAL A 19 -5.44 1.18 0.44
CA VAL A 19 -5.82 2.06 -0.67
C VAL A 19 -5.53 3.52 -0.37
N ASP A 20 -5.34 4.34 -1.41
CA ASP A 20 -5.11 5.78 -1.27
C ASP A 20 -6.38 6.60 -0.97
N GLY A 21 -7.55 5.95 -1.06
CA GLY A 21 -8.85 6.59 -0.87
C GLY A 21 -9.43 7.18 -2.14
N GLU A 22 -8.89 6.87 -3.32
CA GLU A 22 -9.51 7.19 -4.61
C GLU A 22 -10.84 6.41 -4.75
N THR A 23 -11.89 7.13 -5.13
CA THR A 23 -13.27 6.60 -5.07
C THR A 23 -13.54 5.47 -6.03
N SER A 24 -13.02 5.56 -7.25
CA SER A 24 -13.27 4.56 -8.28
C SER A 24 -12.52 3.27 -7.98
N GLN A 25 -11.30 3.37 -7.44
CA GLN A 25 -10.53 2.26 -6.90
C GLN A 25 -11.27 1.56 -5.77
N LEU A 26 -11.73 2.30 -4.76
CA LEU A 26 -12.51 1.73 -3.64
C LEU A 26 -13.77 1.02 -4.13
N ALA A 27 -14.55 1.65 -5.01
CA ALA A 27 -15.76 1.04 -5.55
C ALA A 27 -15.45 -0.25 -6.34
N SER A 28 -14.35 -0.25 -7.11
CA SER A 28 -13.91 -1.43 -7.86
C SER A 28 -13.45 -2.57 -6.95
N ILE A 29 -12.73 -2.26 -5.88
CA ILE A 29 -12.29 -3.25 -4.89
C ILE A 29 -13.49 -3.86 -4.18
N GLU A 30 -14.41 -3.05 -3.68
CA GLU A 30 -15.63 -3.52 -3.01
C GLU A 30 -16.50 -4.38 -3.93
N ALA A 31 -16.65 -3.96 -5.20
CA ALA A 31 -17.39 -4.73 -6.20
C ALA A 31 -16.76 -6.11 -6.43
N GLU A 32 -15.43 -6.17 -6.52
CA GLU A 32 -14.67 -7.39 -6.74
C GLU A 32 -14.71 -8.33 -5.53
N LEU A 33 -14.53 -7.80 -4.32
CA LEU A 33 -14.66 -8.58 -3.07
C LEU A 33 -16.05 -9.20 -2.97
N LYS A 34 -17.09 -8.42 -3.26
CA LYS A 34 -18.47 -8.89 -3.27
C LYS A 34 -18.73 -9.93 -4.35
N ALA A 35 -18.27 -9.70 -5.59
CA ALA A 35 -18.46 -10.61 -6.71
C ALA A 35 -17.85 -11.99 -6.43
N GLN A 36 -16.72 -12.01 -5.72
CA GLN A 36 -15.99 -13.23 -5.39
C GLN A 36 -16.27 -13.79 -3.98
N SER A 37 -17.18 -13.15 -3.21
CA SER A 37 -17.49 -13.50 -1.82
C SER A 37 -16.26 -13.61 -0.92
N LEU A 38 -15.31 -12.69 -1.10
CA LEU A 38 -14.07 -12.63 -0.34
C LEU A 38 -14.24 -11.74 0.89
N ASP A 39 -13.76 -12.20 2.04
CA ASP A 39 -13.65 -11.37 3.23
C ASP A 39 -12.28 -10.69 3.27
N ALA A 40 -12.26 -9.36 3.20
CA ALA A 40 -11.05 -8.57 3.29
C ALA A 40 -11.30 -7.25 4.01
N THR A 41 -10.34 -6.84 4.84
CA THR A 41 -10.34 -5.53 5.49
C THR A 41 -9.75 -4.49 4.54
N VAL A 42 -10.58 -3.57 4.06
CA VAL A 42 -10.13 -2.40 3.28
C VAL A 42 -9.72 -1.27 4.23
N ILE A 43 -8.52 -0.73 4.04
CA ILE A 43 -7.93 0.33 4.87
C ILE A 43 -7.53 1.49 3.97
N VAL A 44 -7.95 2.69 4.32
CA VAL A 44 -7.44 3.91 3.69
C VAL A 44 -6.09 4.29 4.30
N ASP A 45 -5.13 4.66 3.47
CA ASP A 45 -3.78 5.01 3.89
C ASP A 45 -3.75 6.28 4.76
N PHE A 46 -3.14 6.14 5.93
CA PHE A 46 -2.97 7.21 6.91
C PHE A 46 -2.14 8.40 6.41
N ILE A 47 -1.22 8.19 5.46
CA ILE A 47 -0.41 9.28 4.86
C ILE A 47 -1.32 10.26 4.13
N HIS A 48 -2.33 9.79 3.38
CA HIS A 48 -3.30 10.69 2.74
C HIS A 48 -4.14 11.44 3.77
N VAL A 49 -4.53 10.78 4.86
CA VAL A 49 -5.21 11.47 5.97
C VAL A 49 -4.35 12.62 6.52
N LEU A 50 -3.05 12.40 6.71
CA LEU A 50 -2.12 13.44 7.16
C LEU A 50 -2.02 14.59 6.15
N GLU A 51 -2.01 14.33 4.85
CA GLU A 51 -2.02 15.39 3.83
C GLU A 51 -3.26 16.30 3.94
N TYR A 52 -4.43 15.72 4.18
CA TYR A 52 -5.66 16.48 4.42
C TYR A 52 -5.58 17.28 5.72
N LEU A 53 -5.04 16.69 6.80
CA LEU A 53 -4.83 17.41 8.06
C LEU A 53 -3.88 18.60 7.89
N TRP A 54 -2.77 18.42 7.17
CA TRP A 54 -1.83 19.50 6.87
C TRP A 54 -2.48 20.64 6.09
N LYS A 55 -3.29 20.31 5.08
CA LYS A 55 -4.06 21.32 4.32
C LYS A 55 -5.06 22.07 5.21
N ALA A 56 -5.75 21.37 6.11
CA ALA A 56 -6.69 21.98 7.06
C ALA A 56 -5.98 22.84 8.12
N ALA A 57 -4.81 22.41 8.61
CA ALA A 57 -4.04 23.13 9.62
C ALA A 57 -3.61 24.52 9.14
N ARG A 58 -3.26 24.65 7.86
CA ARG A 58 -2.90 25.92 7.20
C ARG A 58 -4.02 26.96 7.18
N CYS A 59 -5.27 26.57 7.47
CA CYS A 59 -6.36 27.52 7.67
C CYS A 59 -6.29 28.24 9.03
N PHE A 60 -5.57 27.66 9.99
CA PHE A 60 -5.48 28.14 11.38
C PHE A 60 -4.10 28.70 11.74
N TYR A 61 -3.04 28.27 11.04
CA TYR A 61 -1.65 28.57 11.39
C TYR A 61 -0.82 28.95 10.16
N SER A 62 0.26 29.72 10.37
CA SER A 62 1.33 29.92 9.38
C SER A 62 2.26 28.69 9.33
N LEU A 63 2.92 28.49 8.19
CA LEU A 63 3.73 27.30 7.89
C LEU A 63 4.96 27.14 8.79
N ASP A 64 5.49 28.24 9.35
CA ASP A 64 6.78 28.27 10.02
C ASP A 64 6.68 28.21 11.56
N THR A 65 5.63 27.55 12.07
CA THR A 65 5.35 27.48 13.51
C THR A 65 5.36 26.05 14.03
N ASP A 66 5.93 25.81 15.21
CA ASP A 66 5.83 24.50 15.87
C ASP A 66 4.37 24.11 16.17
N GLU A 67 3.50 25.12 16.26
CA GLU A 67 2.08 24.98 16.57
C GLU A 67 1.32 24.20 15.50
N ILE A 68 1.62 24.41 14.22
CA ILE A 68 0.96 23.68 13.13
C ILE A 68 1.29 22.19 13.19
N GLU A 69 2.54 21.85 13.50
CA GLU A 69 3.00 20.47 13.60
C GLU A 69 2.39 19.79 14.82
N GLN A 70 2.38 20.45 15.97
CA GLN A 70 1.73 19.95 17.18
C GLN A 70 0.24 19.71 16.96
N TRP A 71 -0.43 20.61 16.24
CA TRP A 71 -1.84 20.46 15.90
C TRP A 71 -2.07 19.24 15.00
N VAL A 72 -1.28 19.07 13.94
CA VAL A 72 -1.39 17.93 13.03
C VAL A 72 -1.10 16.63 13.76
N LYS A 73 -0.03 16.55 14.56
CA LYS A 73 0.29 15.38 15.40
C LYS A 73 -0.84 15.04 16.35
N GLY A 74 -1.38 16.04 17.05
CA GLY A 74 -2.47 15.84 18.00
C GLY A 74 -3.77 15.35 17.34
N ARG A 75 -4.09 15.80 16.13
CA ARG A 75 -5.26 15.31 15.37
C ARG A 75 -4.99 13.94 14.74
N GLY A 76 -3.80 13.72 14.20
CA GLY A 76 -3.35 12.42 13.69
C GLY A 76 -3.45 11.35 14.77
N LEU A 77 -2.95 11.61 15.98
CA LEU A 77 -3.05 10.67 17.10
C LEU A 77 -4.50 10.34 17.46
N LYS A 78 -5.40 11.33 17.48
CA LYS A 78 -6.83 11.07 17.73
C LYS A 78 -7.45 10.20 16.64
N ILE A 79 -7.08 10.39 15.38
CA ILE A 79 -7.55 9.55 14.27
C ILE A 79 -7.02 8.12 14.42
N LEU A 80 -5.74 7.95 14.79
CA LEU A 80 -5.17 6.63 15.10
C LEU A 80 -5.89 5.93 16.27
N GLN A 81 -6.49 6.70 17.18
CA GLN A 81 -7.34 6.21 18.27
C GLN A 81 -8.82 6.01 17.85
N GLY A 82 -9.13 5.97 16.55
CA GLY A 82 -10.49 5.74 16.04
C GLY A 82 -11.43 6.96 16.09
N LYS A 83 -10.93 8.15 16.47
CA LYS A 83 -11.75 9.35 16.70
C LYS A 83 -11.86 10.27 15.47
N CYS A 84 -11.92 9.69 14.27
CA CYS A 84 -11.90 10.44 13.01
C CYS A 84 -13.11 11.39 12.85
N VAL A 85 -14.30 10.95 13.28
CA VAL A 85 -15.53 11.75 13.25
C VAL A 85 -15.46 12.92 14.24
N ASP A 86 -14.95 12.68 15.45
CA ASP A 86 -14.77 13.73 16.47
C ASP A 86 -13.76 14.79 16.01
N VAL A 87 -12.68 14.36 15.36
CA VAL A 87 -11.69 15.26 14.76
C VAL A 87 -12.34 16.11 13.68
N ALA A 88 -13.12 15.50 12.76
CA ALA A 88 -13.86 16.23 11.74
C ALA A 88 -14.81 17.29 12.33
N ALA A 89 -15.60 16.92 13.33
CA ALA A 89 -16.52 17.83 14.01
C ALA A 89 -15.76 18.97 14.75
N GLY A 90 -14.68 18.64 15.44
CA GLY A 90 -13.85 19.59 16.17
C GLY A 90 -13.20 20.64 15.27
N MET A 91 -12.67 20.24 14.11
CA MET A 91 -12.09 21.18 13.15
C MET A 91 -13.13 22.14 12.58
N ARG A 92 -14.32 21.64 12.22
CA ARG A 92 -15.43 22.48 11.73
C ARG A 92 -15.91 23.47 12.78
N ARG A 93 -16.04 23.02 14.03
CA ARG A 93 -16.42 23.88 15.15
C ARG A 93 -15.41 25.01 15.33
N ARG A 94 -14.11 24.69 15.31
CA ARG A 94 -13.04 25.70 15.40
C ARG A 94 -13.15 26.73 14.27
N ALA A 95 -13.28 26.29 13.02
CA ALA A 95 -13.43 27.20 11.88
C ALA A 95 -14.64 28.14 12.01
N THR A 96 -15.74 27.65 12.57
CA THR A 96 -16.92 28.49 12.85
C THR A 96 -16.67 29.48 13.99
N VAL A 97 -16.06 29.04 15.10
CA VAL A 97 -15.77 29.90 16.26
C VAL A 97 -14.78 31.01 15.91
N GLU A 98 -13.78 30.73 15.08
CA GLU A 98 -12.82 31.73 14.59
C GLU A 98 -13.37 32.60 13.45
N GLY A 99 -14.63 32.39 13.03
CA GLY A 99 -15.28 33.21 12.01
C GLY A 99 -14.66 33.11 10.61
N LEU A 100 -14.06 31.96 10.26
CA LEU A 100 -13.43 31.78 8.95
C LEU A 100 -14.48 31.89 7.83
N SER A 101 -14.17 32.68 6.81
CA SER A 101 -14.97 32.76 5.58
C SER A 101 -15.02 31.41 4.87
N GLN A 102 -16.04 31.20 4.02
CA GLN A 102 -16.22 29.96 3.24
C GLN A 102 -14.96 29.57 2.45
N ASP A 103 -14.32 30.56 1.81
CA ASP A 103 -13.11 30.31 1.05
C ASP A 103 -11.93 29.90 1.94
N ARG A 104 -11.75 30.55 3.10
CA ARG A 104 -10.66 30.21 4.02
C ARG A 104 -10.86 28.85 4.68
N ARG A 105 -12.08 28.44 4.99
CA ARG A 105 -12.37 27.15 5.64
C ARG A 105 -12.48 25.97 4.67
N LYS A 106 -12.38 26.19 3.36
CA LYS A 106 -12.56 25.15 2.32
C LYS A 106 -11.71 23.90 2.56
N ALA A 107 -10.45 24.04 2.94
CA ALA A 107 -9.57 22.90 3.23
C ALA A 107 -9.99 22.15 4.51
N VAL A 108 -10.46 22.87 5.54
CA VAL A 108 -11.03 22.27 6.77
C VAL A 108 -12.27 21.44 6.43
N ASP A 109 -13.19 21.99 5.66
CA ASP A 109 -14.43 21.29 5.31
C ASP A 109 -14.18 20.10 4.39
N THR A 110 -13.20 20.22 3.48
CA THR A 110 -12.73 19.13 2.63
C THR A 110 -12.14 17.99 3.45
N CYS A 111 -11.23 18.29 4.40
CA CYS A 111 -10.65 17.29 5.29
C CYS A 111 -11.74 16.62 6.15
N ALA A 112 -12.65 17.41 6.74
CA ALA A 112 -13.73 16.88 7.54
C ALA A 112 -14.70 15.99 6.72
N ASN A 113 -14.97 16.34 5.46
CA ASN A 113 -15.76 15.50 4.54
C ASN A 113 -15.02 14.19 4.22
N TYR A 114 -13.73 14.24 3.96
CA TYR A 114 -12.90 13.06 3.71
C TYR A 114 -12.95 12.08 4.90
N LEU A 115 -12.72 12.57 6.11
CA LEU A 115 -12.78 11.74 7.33
C LEU A 115 -14.15 11.12 7.56
N GLN A 116 -15.23 11.86 7.32
CA GLN A 116 -16.59 11.32 7.47
C GLN A 116 -16.93 10.29 6.40
N LYS A 117 -16.58 10.58 5.15
CA LYS A 117 -16.83 9.70 4.01
C LYS A 117 -16.14 8.36 4.19
N TYR A 118 -14.89 8.38 4.66
CA TYR A 118 -14.09 7.17 4.82
C TYR A 118 -14.08 6.61 6.24
N ARG A 119 -14.93 7.08 7.15
CA ARG A 119 -14.93 6.69 8.57
C ARG A 119 -14.86 5.17 8.80
N ASP A 120 -15.50 4.39 7.93
CA ASP A 120 -15.58 2.94 8.05
C ASP A 120 -14.29 2.22 7.65
N TYR A 121 -13.43 2.89 6.87
CA TYR A 121 -12.09 2.47 6.44
C TYR A 121 -10.95 3.11 7.25
N LEU A 122 -11.29 3.95 8.24
CA LEU A 122 -10.35 4.71 9.09
C LEU A 122 -10.35 4.21 10.55
N LYS A 123 -10.73 2.95 10.77
CA LYS A 123 -10.79 2.28 12.09
C LYS A 123 -9.39 1.85 12.55
N TYR A 124 -8.45 2.80 12.56
CA TYR A 124 -7.03 2.56 12.81
C TYR A 124 -6.74 1.97 14.18
N ASP A 125 -7.56 2.29 15.19
CA ASP A 125 -7.50 1.69 16.52
C ASP A 125 -7.58 0.16 16.44
N ARG A 126 -8.53 -0.35 15.65
CA ARG A 126 -8.73 -1.78 15.43
C ARG A 126 -7.65 -2.38 14.52
N TYR A 127 -7.24 -1.65 13.49
CA TYR A 127 -6.22 -2.13 12.56
C TYR A 127 -4.86 -2.28 13.25
N LEU A 128 -4.49 -1.32 14.09
CA LEU A 128 -3.26 -1.37 14.87
C LEU A 128 -3.28 -2.48 15.92
N GLU A 129 -4.42 -2.72 16.59
CA GLU A 129 -4.58 -3.84 17.53
C GLU A 129 -4.35 -5.20 16.84
N LYS A 130 -4.78 -5.34 15.58
CA LYS A 130 -4.56 -6.54 14.76
C LYS A 130 -3.19 -6.60 14.09
N GLY A 131 -2.36 -5.56 14.19
CA GLY A 131 -1.06 -5.48 13.51
C GLY A 131 -1.16 -5.28 12.00
N TYR A 132 -2.29 -4.78 11.49
CA TYR A 132 -2.47 -4.51 10.06
C TYR A 132 -1.65 -3.29 9.60
N PRO A 133 -1.16 -3.29 8.34
CA PRO A 133 -0.54 -2.11 7.77
C PRO A 133 -1.57 -0.99 7.58
N ILE A 134 -1.23 0.23 8.02
CA ILE A 134 -2.11 1.41 7.92
C ILE A 134 -1.58 2.49 6.98
N ALA A 135 -0.37 2.30 6.44
CA ALA A 135 0.31 3.28 5.61
C ALA A 135 1.14 2.61 4.53
N THR A 136 1.19 3.21 3.34
CA THR A 136 1.92 2.64 2.19
C THR A 136 3.43 2.80 2.29
N GLY A 137 3.97 3.45 3.33
CA GLY A 137 5.42 3.71 3.44
C GLY A 137 6.32 2.46 3.28
N VAL A 138 5.87 1.28 3.73
CA VAL A 138 6.59 0.01 3.49
C VAL A 138 6.57 -0.37 2.00
N ILE A 139 5.43 -0.19 1.34
CA ILE A 139 5.25 -0.42 -0.10
C ILE A 139 6.05 0.61 -0.91
N GLU A 140 6.01 1.89 -0.55
CA GLU A 140 6.79 2.95 -1.20
C GLU A 140 8.29 2.71 -1.04
N GLY A 141 8.74 2.28 0.14
CA GLY A 141 10.11 1.86 0.38
C GLY A 141 10.51 0.72 -0.55
N ALA A 142 9.67 -0.32 -0.67
CA ALA A 142 9.90 -1.41 -1.61
C ALA A 142 9.91 -0.90 -3.07
N CYS A 143 8.97 -0.08 -3.51
CA CYS A 143 8.95 0.50 -4.84
C CYS A 143 10.22 1.31 -5.13
N ARG A 144 10.68 2.12 -4.17
CA ARG A 144 11.91 2.90 -4.31
C ARG A 144 13.13 1.97 -4.50
N HIS A 145 13.34 1.04 -3.59
CA HIS A 145 14.55 0.22 -3.56
C HIS A 145 14.56 -0.96 -4.54
N LEU A 146 13.40 -1.59 -4.73
CA LEU A 146 13.27 -2.75 -5.61
C LEU A 146 13.14 -2.34 -7.07
N ILE A 147 12.30 -1.32 -7.34
CA ILE A 147 11.93 -0.90 -8.70
C ILE A 147 12.79 0.28 -9.15
N ASN A 148 12.69 1.43 -8.47
CA ASN A 148 13.26 2.69 -8.98
C ASN A 148 14.79 2.69 -9.02
N ASP A 149 15.46 2.10 -8.03
CA ASP A 149 16.93 2.00 -8.01
C ASP A 149 17.52 1.28 -9.23
N ARG A 150 16.70 0.53 -9.99
CA ARG A 150 17.14 -0.13 -11.24
C ARG A 150 16.44 0.37 -12.47
N LEU A 151 15.12 0.45 -12.42
CA LEU A 151 14.31 0.78 -13.58
C LEU A 151 14.20 2.29 -13.80
N GLY A 152 14.36 3.08 -12.73
CA GLY A 152 14.26 4.55 -12.73
C GLY A 152 15.56 5.30 -13.00
N ILE A 153 16.61 4.62 -13.48
CA ILE A 153 17.88 5.27 -13.81
C ILE A 153 17.74 6.05 -15.12
N THR A 154 18.30 7.27 -15.17
CA THR A 154 18.31 8.12 -16.38
C THR A 154 18.81 7.37 -17.61
N GLY A 155 18.04 7.42 -18.69
CA GLY A 155 18.38 6.77 -19.96
C GLY A 155 18.05 5.27 -20.03
N ALA A 156 17.55 4.65 -18.96
CA ALA A 156 17.12 3.27 -18.99
C ALA A 156 15.85 3.10 -19.83
N ARG A 157 15.84 2.09 -20.72
CA ARG A 157 14.68 1.69 -21.51
C ARG A 157 14.43 0.21 -21.30
N TRP A 158 13.19 -0.15 -20.98
CA TRP A 158 12.82 -1.52 -20.67
C TRP A 158 11.64 -1.96 -21.52
N ARG A 159 11.71 -3.20 -22.00
CA ARG A 159 10.51 -3.93 -22.41
C ARG A 159 9.85 -4.51 -21.15
N LEU A 160 8.52 -4.64 -21.15
CA LEU A 160 7.78 -5.16 -19.99
C LEU A 160 8.33 -6.52 -19.52
N SER A 161 8.56 -7.44 -20.45
CA SER A 161 9.11 -8.77 -20.15
C SER A 161 10.50 -8.73 -19.50
N SER A 162 11.37 -7.83 -19.96
CA SER A 162 12.71 -7.67 -19.39
C SER A 162 12.70 -6.96 -18.04
N ALA A 163 11.84 -5.95 -17.87
CA ALA A 163 11.63 -5.29 -16.58
C ALA A 163 11.12 -6.30 -15.53
N GLU A 164 10.09 -7.07 -15.88
CA GLU A 164 9.49 -8.06 -14.99
C GLU A 164 10.51 -9.15 -14.59
N ALA A 165 11.29 -9.67 -15.54
CA ALA A 165 12.33 -10.66 -15.25
C ALA A 165 13.38 -10.13 -14.24
N ILE A 166 13.83 -8.88 -14.42
CA ILE A 166 14.77 -8.24 -13.49
C ILE A 166 14.14 -8.03 -12.12
N LEU A 167 12.88 -7.57 -12.07
CA LEU A 167 12.16 -7.39 -10.81
C LEU A 167 12.02 -8.70 -10.05
N LYS A 168 11.64 -9.80 -10.71
CA LYS A 168 11.52 -11.13 -10.07
C LYS A 168 12.82 -11.56 -9.40
N ILE A 169 13.97 -11.44 -10.09
CA ILE A 169 15.28 -11.78 -9.50
C ILE A 169 15.62 -10.86 -8.33
N ARG A 170 15.39 -9.56 -8.46
CA ARG A 170 15.63 -8.60 -7.37
C ARG A 170 14.73 -8.89 -6.16
N SER A 171 13.47 -9.29 -6.37
CA SER A 171 12.52 -9.63 -5.30
C SER A 171 13.02 -10.81 -4.50
N ILE A 172 13.42 -11.89 -5.18
CA ILE A 172 13.98 -13.10 -4.57
C ILE A 172 15.22 -12.76 -3.74
N ARG A 173 16.10 -11.88 -4.24
CA ARG A 173 17.28 -11.46 -3.50
C ARG A 173 16.94 -10.60 -2.30
N SER A 174 15.96 -9.70 -2.42
CA SER A 174 15.52 -8.83 -1.33
C SER A 174 14.76 -9.58 -0.24
N SER A 175 14.07 -10.67 -0.56
CA SER A 175 13.38 -11.52 0.42
C SER A 175 14.32 -12.49 1.14
N GLY A 176 15.57 -12.64 0.68
CA GLY A 176 16.52 -13.63 1.22
C GLY A 176 16.32 -15.04 0.66
N ASP A 177 15.49 -15.22 -0.37
CA ASP A 177 15.14 -16.52 -0.94
C ASP A 177 16.06 -16.95 -2.11
N PHE A 178 17.15 -16.21 -2.35
CA PHE A 178 17.98 -16.39 -3.54
C PHE A 178 18.61 -17.78 -3.60
N GLU A 179 19.17 -18.25 -2.50
CA GLU A 179 19.84 -19.54 -2.40
C GLU A 179 18.85 -20.68 -2.67
N ALA A 180 17.67 -20.64 -2.03
CA ALA A 180 16.61 -21.63 -2.24
C ALA A 180 16.12 -21.63 -3.69
N TYR A 181 15.88 -20.44 -4.26
CA TYR A 181 15.50 -20.31 -5.66
C TYR A 181 16.60 -20.82 -6.61
N TRP A 182 17.87 -20.53 -6.32
CA TRP A 182 18.98 -20.92 -7.19
C TRP A 182 19.15 -22.44 -7.26
N GLU A 183 19.02 -23.14 -6.13
CA GLU A 183 19.00 -24.60 -6.12
C GLU A 183 17.83 -25.17 -6.93
N PHE A 184 16.62 -24.62 -6.72
CA PHE A 184 15.46 -24.96 -7.53
C PHE A 184 15.70 -24.71 -9.02
N HIS A 185 16.28 -23.57 -9.38
CA HIS A 185 16.55 -23.19 -10.77
C HIS A 185 17.51 -24.18 -11.43
N LYS A 186 18.65 -24.49 -10.81
CA LYS A 186 19.62 -25.48 -11.32
C LYS A 186 18.97 -26.85 -11.55
N LYS A 187 18.16 -27.32 -10.60
CA LYS A 187 17.46 -28.61 -10.74
C LYS A 187 16.52 -28.62 -11.95
N ASN A 188 15.75 -27.55 -12.16
CA ASN A 188 14.84 -27.44 -13.30
C ASN A 188 15.57 -27.22 -14.63
N GLU A 189 16.66 -26.46 -14.63
CA GLU A 189 17.49 -26.22 -15.81
C GLU A 189 18.08 -27.54 -16.31
N ARG A 190 18.62 -28.37 -15.40
CA ARG A 190 19.07 -29.73 -15.72
C ARG A 190 17.96 -30.56 -16.38
N VAL A 191 16.74 -30.49 -15.85
CA VAL A 191 15.60 -31.23 -16.43
C VAL A 191 15.25 -30.75 -17.84
N ARG A 192 15.21 -29.43 -18.04
CA ARG A 192 14.79 -28.82 -19.31
C ARG A 192 15.80 -29.00 -20.43
N ASN A 193 17.09 -28.81 -20.12
CA ASN A 193 18.13 -28.68 -21.14
C ASN A 193 19.09 -29.88 -21.18
N HIS A 194 19.27 -30.58 -20.06
CA HIS A 194 20.33 -31.57 -19.94
C HIS A 194 19.84 -33.03 -19.91
N THR A 195 18.64 -33.33 -19.41
CA THR A 195 18.14 -34.71 -19.32
C THR A 195 18.03 -35.39 -20.69
N SER A 196 17.62 -34.68 -21.74
CA SER A 196 17.56 -35.20 -23.11
C SER A 196 18.95 -35.39 -23.74
N LEU A 197 19.93 -34.58 -23.37
CA LEU A 197 21.30 -34.66 -23.87
C LEU A 197 22.08 -35.82 -23.21
N TYR A 198 21.91 -36.02 -21.90
CA TYR A 198 22.57 -37.11 -21.18
C TYR A 198 21.91 -38.48 -21.42
N ALA A 199 20.59 -38.55 -21.66
CA ALA A 199 19.94 -39.80 -22.07
C ALA A 199 20.48 -40.32 -23.41
N LYS A 200 20.85 -39.40 -24.33
CA LYS A 200 21.51 -39.74 -25.60
C LYS A 200 22.96 -40.21 -25.42
N SER A 201 23.68 -39.62 -24.47
CA SER A 201 25.07 -39.98 -24.15
C SER A 201 25.18 -41.37 -23.49
N GLN A 202 24.25 -41.73 -22.58
CA GLN A 202 24.24 -43.06 -21.96
C GLN A 202 23.89 -44.19 -22.93
N LEU A 203 23.14 -43.91 -24.00
CA LEU A 203 22.87 -44.88 -25.08
C LEU A 203 24.07 -45.10 -26.02
N LEU A 204 24.98 -44.12 -26.12
CA LEU A 204 26.18 -44.19 -26.97
C LEU A 204 27.37 -44.87 -26.27
N GLU A 205 27.43 -44.86 -24.93
CA GLU A 205 28.46 -45.58 -24.16
C GLU A 205 28.12 -47.06 -23.93
N ALA A 206 26.89 -47.47 -24.23
CA ALA A 206 26.40 -48.85 -24.06
C ALA A 206 26.28 -49.65 -25.38
N ALA A 207 26.78 -49.09 -26.50
CA ALA A 207 26.80 -49.71 -27.84
C ALA A 207 28.23 -49.98 -28.28
#